data_AF-A0AAN0YFJ9-F1
#
_entry.id   AF-A0AAN0YFJ9-F1
#
_cell.length_a   1.000
_cell.length_b   1.000
_cell.length_c   1.000
_cell.angle_alpha   90.00
_cell.angle_beta   90.00
_cell.angle_gamma   90.00
#
_symmetry.space_group_name_H-M   'P 1'
#
loop_
_entity.id
_entity.type
_entity.pdbx_description
1 polymer ?
#
loop_
_entity_poly.entity_id
_entity_poly.type
_entity_poly.pdbx_seq_one_letter_code
_entity_poly.pdbx_strand_id
1 'polypeptide(L)' 'MGEAKRRKKSMGENYGKEQRIYPWLPLTKTQAEQAYNLTTKGAWIGIGLMVVLWLTVRIIGPGFGWWAVD' A
#
# COMPACT_ATOMS: atom_id res chain seq x y z
N MET A 1 -30.12 11.63 -1.91
CA MET A 1 -30.27 10.63 -0.81
C MET A 1 -30.92 9.29 -1.23
N GLY A 2 -31.41 9.11 -2.47
CA GLY A 2 -32.08 7.85 -2.90
C GLY A 2 -31.14 6.70 -3.26
N GLU A 3 -29.96 7.00 -3.82
CA GLU A 3 -28.95 6.02 -4.26
C GLU A 3 -28.56 5.03 -3.16
N ALA A 4 -28.33 5.53 -1.94
CA ALA A 4 -27.93 4.73 -0.79
C ALA A 4 -29.04 3.77 -0.32
N LYS A 5 -30.31 4.20 -0.36
CA LYS A 5 -31.46 3.32 -0.06
C LYS A 5 -31.63 2.23 -1.13
N ARG A 6 -31.36 2.54 -2.41
CA ARG A 6 -31.42 1.54 -3.50
C ARG A 6 -30.30 0.50 -3.39
N ARG A 7 -29.08 0.94 -3.03
CA ARG A 7 -27.95 0.02 -2.74
C ARG A 7 -28.19 -0.85 -1.51
N LYS A 8 -28.84 -0.31 -0.46
CA LYS A 8 -29.32 -1.10 0.69
C LYS A 8 -30.30 -2.19 0.29
N LYS A 9 -31.25 -1.85 -0.59
CA LYS A 9 -32.32 -2.77 -1.01
C LYS A 9 -31.81 -3.91 -1.91
N SER A 10 -30.77 -3.68 -2.73
CA SER A 10 -30.19 -4.73 -3.58
C SER A 10 -29.22 -5.66 -2.85
N MET A 11 -28.50 -5.17 -1.83
CA MET A 11 -27.55 -5.99 -1.05
C MET A 11 -28.17 -6.68 0.17
N GLY A 12 -29.37 -6.30 0.61
CA GLY A 12 -30.09 -7.00 1.68
C GLY A 12 -29.24 -7.21 2.95
N GLU A 13 -29.21 -8.43 3.46
CA GLU A 13 -28.42 -8.83 4.65
C GLU A 13 -26.90 -8.74 4.46
N ASN A 14 -26.41 -8.55 3.23
CA ASN A 14 -24.99 -8.39 2.91
C ASN A 14 -24.57 -6.92 2.86
N TYR A 15 -25.50 -5.97 3.04
CA TYR A 15 -25.17 -4.55 3.07
C TYR A 15 -24.36 -4.22 4.34
N GLY A 16 -23.07 -3.95 4.17
CA GLY A 16 -22.14 -3.67 5.26
C GLY A 16 -21.46 -4.91 5.85
N LYS A 17 -21.71 -6.11 5.31
CA LYS A 17 -20.91 -7.29 5.65
C LYS A 17 -19.66 -7.33 4.78
N GLU A 18 -18.49 -7.53 5.40
CA GLU A 18 -17.23 -7.69 4.68
C GLU A 18 -17.36 -8.84 3.68
N GLN A 19 -17.16 -8.55 2.40
CA GLN A 19 -17.12 -9.59 1.36
C GLN A 19 -15.93 -10.51 1.66
N ARG A 20 -16.22 -11.70 2.18
CA ARG A 20 -15.26 -12.82 2.15
C ARG A 20 -15.08 -13.23 0.70
N ILE A 21 -13.83 -13.36 0.26
CA ILE A 21 -13.51 -13.73 -1.14
C ILE A 21 -13.96 -15.17 -1.41
N TYR A 22 -13.87 -16.05 -0.40
CA TYR A 22 -14.39 -17.41 -0.41
C TYR A 22 -15.07 -17.76 0.92
N PRO A 23 -16.19 -18.52 0.94
CA PRO A 23 -16.91 -18.86 2.17
C PRO A 23 -16.12 -19.76 3.14
N TRP A 24 -15.19 -20.55 2.62
CA TRP A 24 -14.41 -21.54 3.37
C TRP A 24 -13.07 -21.02 3.90
N LEU A 25 -12.62 -19.86 3.40
CA LEU A 25 -11.35 -19.26 3.79
C LEU A 25 -11.64 -18.03 4.67
N PRO A 26 -11.07 -17.93 5.88
CA PRO A 26 -11.27 -16.79 6.77
C PRO A 26 -10.48 -15.54 6.31
N LEU A 27 -10.37 -15.33 4.99
CA LEU A 27 -9.72 -14.16 4.38
C LEU A 27 -10.80 -13.17 3.92
N THR A 28 -10.84 -12.02 4.57
CA THR A 28 -11.73 -10.92 4.18
C THR A 28 -11.04 -10.06 3.11
N LYS A 29 -11.81 -9.46 2.20
CA LYS A 29 -11.25 -8.49 1.24
C LYS A 29 -10.53 -7.34 1.95
N THR A 30 -11.02 -6.95 3.13
CA THR A 30 -10.43 -5.88 3.95
C THR A 30 -9.02 -6.22 4.44
N GLN A 31 -8.76 -7.47 4.86
CA GLN A 31 -7.40 -7.89 5.26
C GLN A 31 -6.43 -7.88 4.07
N ALA A 32 -6.87 -8.38 2.91
CA ALA A 32 -6.04 -8.37 1.71
C ALA A 32 -5.72 -6.94 1.25
N GLU A 33 -6.70 -6.05 1.29
CA GLU A 33 -6.55 -4.64 0.92
C GLU A 33 -5.68 -3.88 1.92
N GLN A 34 -5.78 -4.16 3.21
CA GLN A 34 -4.88 -3.61 4.23
C GLN A 34 -3.45 -4.09 4.04
N ALA A 35 -3.24 -5.39 3.81
CA ALA A 35 -1.91 -5.94 3.54
C ALA A 35 -1.30 -5.33 2.28
N TYR A 36 -2.07 -5.25 1.19
CA TYR A 36 -1.65 -4.62 -0.07
C TYR A 36 -1.28 -3.14 0.13
N ASN A 37 -2.10 -2.39 0.86
CA ASN A 37 -1.82 -0.99 1.15
C ASN A 37 -0.55 -0.83 1.99
N LEU A 38 -0.34 -1.69 3.00
CA LEU A 38 0.86 -1.66 3.83
C LEU A 38 2.12 -1.99 3.02
N THR A 39 2.10 -3.06 2.23
CA THR A 39 3.25 -3.47 1.41
C THR A 39 3.55 -2.45 0.32
N THR A 40 2.51 -1.88 -0.32
CA THR A 40 2.68 -0.84 -1.34
C THR A 40 3.30 0.42 -0.73
N LYS A 41 2.80 0.86 0.43
CA LYS A 41 3.42 1.99 1.15
C LYS A 41 4.85 1.70 1.56
N GLY A 42 5.12 0.50 2.08
CA GLY A 42 6.47 0.05 2.43
C GLY A 42 7.42 0.01 1.23
N ALA A 43 6.95 -0.43 0.07
CA ALA A 43 7.72 -0.46 -1.16
C ALA A 43 8.13 0.96 -1.61
N TRP A 44 7.21 1.92 -1.58
CA TRP A 44 7.53 3.32 -1.89
C TRP A 44 8.55 3.92 -0.91
N ILE A 45 8.47 3.59 0.37
CA ILE A 45 9.48 3.99 1.36
C ILE A 45 10.84 3.37 1.02
N GLY A 46 10.88 2.09 0.68
CA GLY A 46 12.11 1.39 0.29
C GLY A 46 12.76 1.99 -0.96
N ILE A 47 11.95 2.30 -1.99
CA ILE A 47 12.44 2.97 -3.20
C ILE A 47 13.01 4.35 -2.85
N GLY A 48 12.27 5.14 -2.06
CA GLY A 48 12.74 6.46 -1.63
C GLY A 48 14.06 6.38 -0.87
N LEU A 49 14.18 5.44 0.06
CA LEU A 49 15.39 5.21 0.85
C LEU A 49 16.57 4.76 -0.02
N MET A 50 16.32 3.89 -1.01
CA MET A 50 17.35 3.46 -1.97
C MET A 50 17.87 4.65 -2.79
N VAL A 51 16.99 5.53 -3.28
CA VAL A 51 17.37 6.72 -4.04
C VAL A 51 18.15 7.70 -3.15
N VAL A 52 17.69 7.94 -1.91
CA VAL A 52 18.39 8.82 -0.97
C VAL A 52 19.79 8.29 -0.67
N LEU A 53 19.94 7.00 -0.36
CA LEU A 53 21.25 6.39 -0.13
C LEU A 53 22.14 6.50 -1.37
N TRP A 54 21.60 6.23 -2.55
CA TRP A 54 22.33 6.35 -3.80
C TRP A 54 22.84 7.78 -4.03
N LEU A 55 22.00 8.79 -3.82
CA LEU A 55 22.39 10.20 -3.93
C LEU A 55 23.43 10.60 -2.88
N THR A 56 23.24 10.16 -1.64
CA THR A 56 24.22 10.40 -0.57
C THR A 56 25.57 9.81 -0.95
N VAL A 57 25.59 8.58 -1.48
CA VAL A 57 26.85 7.93 -1.83
C VAL A 57 27.50 8.55 -3.07
N ARG A 58 26.70 8.93 -4.07
CA ARG A 58 27.22 9.37 -5.37
C ARG A 58 27.50 10.87 -5.46
N ILE A 59 26.79 11.68 -4.68
CA ILE A 59 26.87 13.14 -4.72
C ILE A 59 27.48 13.69 -3.44
N ILE A 60 26.90 13.35 -2.28
CA ILE A 60 27.36 13.89 -0.99
C ILE A 60 28.76 13.34 -0.67
N GLY A 61 28.99 12.03 -0.82
CA GLY A 61 30.30 11.42 -0.59
C GLY A 61 31.43 12.11 -1.35
N PRO A 62 31.37 12.25 -2.68
CA PRO A 62 32.38 12.96 -3.45
C PRO A 62 32.40 14.47 -3.21
N GLY A 63 31.24 15.11 -3.04
CA GLY A 63 31.15 16.55 -2.78
C GLY A 63 31.77 16.97 -1.44
N PHE A 64 31.74 16.08 -0.44
CA PHE A 64 32.40 16.26 0.85
C PHE A 64 33.81 15.64 0.92
N GLY A 65 34.28 15.01 -0.17
CA GLY A 65 35.63 14.42 -0.26
C GLY A 65 35.82 13.11 0.53
N TRP A 66 34.74 12.41 0.90
CA TRP A 66 34.85 11.13 1.61
C TRP A 66 35.39 10.00 0.73
N TRP A 67 35.13 10.04 -0.58
CA TRP A 67 35.78 9.18 -1.58
C TRP A 67 35.64 9.79 -2.97
N ALA A 68 36.58 9.46 -3.85
CA ALA A 68 36.50 9.79 -5.27
C ALA A 68 35.66 8.74 -6.00
N VAL A 69 34.91 9.18 -7.00
CA VAL A 69 34.38 8.26 -8.01
C VAL A 69 35.16 8.58 -9.27
N ASP A 70 36.13 7.72 -9.57
CA ASP A 70 36.96 7.80 -10.77
C ASP A 70 36.13 7.77 -12.06
#